data_AF-A0A7M2SY85-F1
#
_entry.id   AF-A0A7M2SY85-F1
#
_cell.length_a   1.000
_cell.length_b   1.000
_cell.length_c   1.000
_cell.angle_alpha   90.00
_cell.angle_beta   90.00
_cell.angle_gamma   90.00
#
_symmetry.space_group_name_H-M   'P 1'
#
loop_
_entity.id
_entity.type
_entity.pdbx_description
1 polymer ?
#
loop_
_entity_poly.entity_id
_entity_poly.type
_entity_poly.pdbx_seq_one_letter_code
_entity_poly.pdbx_strand_id
1 'polypeptide(L)'
;MSAAVLFDVPAPAADDKPKAKRPALVYAERRWFADVDRVTYLGTHQPSWLAREEFGKDCIPLCVSHGRLADRKTLPRAVTPWMLDSRGFTELSQHGRWTVSPYTYAAAARRYYDEIGLMDMCAIQDWMCEDEILAKTGLTIADHQIKTVASFLNLMTLDADLPWMPVIQGRTLDDYLRCIDLYDQVGVDLTLEPVVGIGSVCRLQQTDEAARIIETIWGMGIRLHGFGFKKTGLRRVAHQLYSSDSMAWSYNATNRAPMPECVGKHVHCGNCPKYAIAWRNALLNSLPDDPQLLLAA
;
A
#
# COMPACT_ATOMS: atom_id res chain seq x y z
N MET A 1 -20.15 19.55 8.87
CA MET A 1 -19.18 19.30 9.96
C MET A 1 -17.79 19.51 9.38
N SER A 2 -16.95 20.26 10.09
CA SER A 2 -15.71 20.88 9.60
C SER A 2 -14.78 19.89 8.90
N ALA A 3 -14.25 20.25 7.72
CA ALA A 3 -13.19 19.54 7.00
C ALA A 3 -11.81 19.75 7.65
N ALA A 4 -11.76 19.87 8.98
CA ALA A 4 -10.55 20.23 9.70
C ALA A 4 -9.60 19.04 9.77
N VAL A 5 -8.44 19.17 9.16
CA VAL A 5 -7.30 18.30 9.43
C VAL A 5 -6.75 18.69 10.82
N LEU A 6 -6.44 17.72 11.69
CA LEU A 6 -5.92 17.99 13.04
C LEU A 6 -4.49 18.54 13.01
N PHE A 7 -3.68 18.09 12.05
CA PHE A 7 -2.31 18.56 11.81
C PHE A 7 -2.15 19.17 10.43
N ASP A 8 -1.49 20.31 10.36
CA ASP A 8 -0.86 20.82 9.15
C ASP A 8 0.65 20.84 9.42
N VAL A 9 1.41 20.00 8.73
CA VAL A 9 2.87 20.01 8.85
C VAL A 9 3.36 21.25 8.09
N PRO A 10 4.17 22.15 8.68
CA PRO A 10 4.62 23.34 7.98
C PRO A 10 5.40 22.97 6.71
N ALA A 11 5.25 23.77 5.65
CA ALA A 11 6.14 23.64 4.50
C ALA A 11 7.59 23.90 4.93
N PRO A 12 8.57 23.09 4.46
CA PRO A 12 9.97 23.38 4.70
C PRO A 12 10.29 24.74 4.09
N ALA A 13 11.03 25.56 4.83
CA ALA A 13 11.40 26.90 4.36
C ALA A 13 12.19 26.81 3.06
N ALA A 14 12.00 27.78 2.15
CA ALA A 14 12.66 27.81 0.84
C ALA A 14 14.21 27.81 0.89
N ASP A 15 14.78 28.08 2.07
CA ASP A 15 16.24 28.12 2.34
C ASP A 15 16.76 26.92 3.13
N ASP A 16 15.96 25.86 3.34
CA ASP A 16 16.43 24.65 4.03
C ASP A 16 17.36 23.89 3.08
N LYS A 17 18.63 24.30 3.08
CA LYS A 17 19.71 23.60 2.37
C LYS A 17 19.63 22.13 2.76
N PRO A 18 19.77 21.17 1.81
CA PRO A 18 19.83 19.77 2.17
C PRO A 18 20.86 19.62 3.28
N LYS A 19 20.41 19.24 4.48
CA LYS A 19 21.30 18.98 5.61
C LYS A 19 22.38 18.04 5.09
N ALA A 20 23.63 18.31 5.46
CA ALA A 20 24.79 17.55 4.98
C ALA A 20 24.46 16.06 4.97
N LYS A 21 24.73 15.35 3.85
CA LYS A 21 24.45 13.91 3.69
C LYS A 21 24.73 13.21 5.01
N ARG A 22 23.67 12.80 5.72
CA ARG A 22 23.81 12.04 6.95
C ARG A 22 24.67 10.82 6.56
N PRO A 23 25.78 10.55 7.27
CA PRO A 23 26.50 9.30 7.06
C PRO A 23 25.49 8.17 7.22
N ALA A 24 25.52 7.19 6.31
CA ALA A 24 24.65 6.02 6.40
C ALA A 24 24.74 5.48 7.83
N LEU A 25 23.63 5.53 8.57
CA LEU A 25 23.58 4.94 9.90
C LEU A 25 23.88 3.46 9.72
N VAL A 26 25.05 3.04 10.20
CA VAL A 26 25.45 1.65 10.16
C VAL A 26 24.66 0.95 11.26
N TYR A 27 23.50 0.40 10.90
CA TYR A 27 22.63 -0.37 11.79
C TYR A 27 23.21 -1.77 12.06
N ALA A 28 24.46 -1.83 12.53
CA ALA A 28 25.26 -3.05 12.67
C ALA A 28 24.64 -4.13 13.59
N GLU A 29 23.69 -3.75 14.44
CA GLU A 29 23.08 -4.64 15.44
C GLU A 29 21.63 -5.05 15.13
N ARG A 30 21.03 -4.57 14.03
CA ARG A 30 19.65 -4.91 13.68
C ARG A 30 19.58 -6.16 12.82
N ARG A 31 18.71 -7.10 13.20
CA ARG A 31 18.42 -8.30 12.40
C ARG A 31 17.99 -7.88 11.00
N TRP A 32 18.77 -8.31 10.02
CA TRP A 32 18.48 -8.13 8.61
C TRP A 32 17.19 -8.88 8.24
N PHE A 33 16.23 -8.20 7.61
CA PHE A 33 14.93 -8.77 7.25
C PHE A 33 14.98 -9.72 6.05
N ALA A 34 16.12 -10.32 5.72
CA ALA A 34 16.18 -11.33 4.64
C ALA A 34 15.49 -12.64 5.01
N ASP A 35 15.25 -12.89 6.31
CA ASP A 35 14.69 -14.15 6.82
C ASP A 35 13.21 -14.05 7.22
N VAL A 36 12.49 -12.99 6.81
CA VAL A 36 11.05 -12.87 7.04
C VAL A 36 10.30 -13.28 5.78
N ASP A 37 9.29 -14.11 5.98
CA ASP A 37 8.33 -14.45 4.96
C ASP A 37 7.69 -13.19 4.35
N ARG A 38 7.54 -13.18 3.03
CA ARG A 38 6.95 -12.03 2.32
C ARG A 38 5.48 -12.27 2.05
N VAL A 39 4.72 -11.18 1.89
CA VAL A 39 3.28 -11.25 1.71
C VAL A 39 2.86 -10.55 0.40
N THR A 40 2.20 -11.29 -0.49
CA THR A 40 1.53 -10.67 -1.66
C THR A 40 0.01 -10.68 -1.48
N TYR A 41 -0.57 -9.53 -1.17
CA TYR A 41 -2.02 -9.33 -1.08
C TYR A 41 -2.66 -9.37 -2.47
N LEU A 42 -3.67 -10.24 -2.61
CA LEU A 42 -4.49 -10.28 -3.80
C LEU A 42 -5.53 -9.16 -3.74
N GLY A 43 -5.32 -8.11 -4.52
CA GLY A 43 -6.27 -7.00 -4.62
C GLY A 43 -7.60 -7.49 -5.18
N THR A 44 -8.72 -7.10 -4.57
CA THR A 44 -10.06 -7.45 -5.08
C THR A 44 -11.04 -6.29 -4.98
N HIS A 45 -11.82 -6.09 -6.04
CA HIS A 45 -12.98 -5.20 -6.06
C HIS A 45 -14.26 -5.91 -5.58
N GLN A 46 -14.16 -7.14 -5.07
CA GLN A 46 -15.27 -7.93 -4.54
C GLN A 46 -15.15 -8.11 -3.02
N PRO A 47 -15.64 -7.19 -2.19
CA PRO A 47 -15.53 -7.30 -0.73
C PRO A 47 -16.06 -8.62 -0.15
N SER A 48 -17.08 -9.21 -0.75
CA SER A 48 -17.64 -10.49 -0.32
C SER A 48 -16.62 -11.64 -0.33
N TRP A 49 -15.50 -11.50 -1.04
CA TRP A 49 -14.42 -12.48 -1.06
C TRP A 49 -13.74 -12.64 0.30
N LEU A 50 -13.79 -11.63 1.16
CA LEU A 50 -13.31 -11.74 2.54
C LEU A 50 -13.97 -12.89 3.29
N ALA A 51 -15.23 -13.24 2.97
CA ALA A 51 -15.97 -14.32 3.63
C ALA A 51 -15.95 -15.66 2.86
N ARG A 52 -15.18 -15.80 1.79
CA ARG A 52 -15.15 -17.03 1.00
C ARG A 52 -14.09 -17.99 1.52
N GLU A 53 -14.52 -19.21 1.86
CA GLU A 53 -13.65 -20.25 2.41
C GLU A 53 -12.41 -20.56 1.58
N GLU A 54 -12.47 -20.45 0.25
CA GLU A 54 -11.32 -20.72 -0.62
C GLU A 54 -10.13 -19.78 -0.38
N PHE A 55 -10.36 -18.55 0.09
CA PHE A 55 -9.26 -17.66 0.47
C PHE A 55 -8.75 -17.95 1.89
N GLY A 56 -9.59 -18.49 2.77
CA GLY A 56 -9.18 -18.90 4.12
C GLY A 56 -8.39 -20.21 4.13
N LYS A 57 -8.80 -21.21 3.34
CA LYS A 57 -8.16 -22.54 3.27
C LYS A 57 -6.69 -22.45 2.86
N ASP A 58 -6.38 -21.58 1.90
CA ASP A 58 -5.02 -21.38 1.38
C ASP A 58 -4.33 -20.16 1.99
N CYS A 59 -4.91 -19.57 3.05
CA CYS A 59 -4.43 -18.35 3.71
C CYS A 59 -4.03 -17.23 2.72
N ILE A 60 -4.86 -16.99 1.70
CA ILE A 60 -4.59 -16.01 0.65
C ILE A 60 -4.97 -14.62 1.19
N PRO A 61 -3.99 -13.74 1.43
CA PRO A 61 -4.28 -12.42 1.98
C PRO A 61 -4.89 -11.53 0.91
N LEU A 62 -5.85 -10.68 1.30
CA LEU A 62 -6.61 -9.84 0.36
C LEU A 62 -6.30 -8.35 0.55
N CYS A 63 -6.37 -7.57 -0.52
CA CYS A 63 -6.37 -6.09 -0.44
C CYS A 63 -7.74 -5.57 -0.90
N VAL A 64 -8.40 -4.79 -0.06
CA VAL A 64 -9.75 -4.25 -0.33
C VAL A 64 -9.76 -2.74 -0.11
N SER A 65 -10.28 -2.02 -1.10
CA SER A 65 -10.34 -0.56 -1.07
C SER A 65 -11.52 -0.04 -0.24
N HIS A 66 -11.29 1.03 0.52
CA HIS A 66 -12.29 1.76 1.29
C HIS A 66 -13.55 2.05 0.46
N GLY A 67 -13.39 2.55 -0.77
CA GLY A 67 -14.55 2.89 -1.60
C GLY A 67 -15.31 1.69 -2.18
N ARG A 68 -14.93 0.44 -1.86
CA ARG A 68 -15.77 -0.75 -2.07
C ARG A 68 -16.55 -1.15 -0.81
N LEU A 69 -16.13 -0.66 0.35
CA LEU A 69 -16.71 -0.94 1.67
C LEU A 69 -17.63 0.19 2.16
N ALA A 70 -17.35 1.44 1.81
CA ALA A 70 -17.99 2.64 2.37
C ALA A 70 -19.53 2.59 2.34
N ASP A 71 -20.11 2.19 1.20
CA ASP A 71 -21.57 2.17 1.00
C ASP A 71 -22.23 0.88 1.50
N ARG A 72 -21.47 -0.05 2.09
CA ARG A 72 -22.01 -1.33 2.53
C ARG A 72 -22.70 -1.17 3.89
N LYS A 73 -24.00 -1.51 3.89
CA LYS A 73 -24.78 -1.69 5.12
C LYS A 73 -24.24 -2.84 5.96
N THR A 74 -24.01 -3.99 5.34
CA THR A 74 -23.49 -5.20 5.99
C THR A 74 -22.10 -5.54 5.47
N LEU A 75 -21.16 -5.73 6.40
CA LEU A 75 -19.78 -6.08 6.11
C LEU A 75 -19.57 -7.60 6.15
N PRO A 76 -18.72 -8.17 5.27
CA PRO A 76 -18.33 -9.57 5.34
C PRO A 76 -17.49 -9.82 6.60
N ARG A 77 -17.49 -11.04 7.13
CA ARG A 77 -16.49 -11.47 8.13
C ARG A 77 -15.32 -12.12 7.41
N ALA A 78 -14.12 -11.64 7.66
CA ALA A 78 -12.92 -12.15 7.02
C ALA A 78 -12.59 -13.58 7.50
N VAL A 79 -12.15 -14.43 6.58
CA VAL A 79 -11.59 -15.77 6.87
C VAL A 79 -10.08 -15.85 6.61
N THR A 80 -9.46 -14.72 6.28
CA THR A 80 -8.03 -14.60 5.91
C THR A 80 -7.56 -13.17 6.24
N PRO A 81 -6.26 -12.94 6.52
CA PRO A 81 -5.72 -11.59 6.70
C PRO A 81 -6.00 -10.70 5.49
N TRP A 82 -6.21 -9.40 5.74
CA TRP A 82 -6.42 -8.46 4.66
C TRP A 82 -5.91 -7.06 4.99
N MET A 83 -5.55 -6.31 3.96
CA MET A 83 -5.19 -4.91 4.06
C MET A 83 -6.29 -3.99 3.50
N LEU A 84 -6.47 -2.85 4.15
CA LEU A 84 -7.34 -1.77 3.68
C LEU A 84 -6.53 -0.80 2.81
N ASP A 85 -6.94 -0.65 1.54
CA ASP A 85 -6.49 0.43 0.67
C ASP A 85 -7.35 1.69 0.91
N SER A 86 -6.72 2.84 1.11
CA SER A 86 -7.39 4.11 1.42
C SER A 86 -8.13 4.71 0.23
N ARG A 87 -7.85 4.22 -0.99
CA ARG A 87 -8.38 4.73 -2.27
C ARG A 87 -7.73 6.05 -2.72
N GLY A 88 -6.56 6.42 -2.20
CA GLY A 88 -5.90 7.70 -2.49
C GLY A 88 -5.75 8.02 -3.97
N PHE A 89 -5.28 7.05 -4.76
CA PHE A 89 -5.14 7.21 -6.22
C PHE A 89 -6.44 7.62 -6.90
N THR A 90 -7.55 7.02 -6.51
CA THR A 90 -8.85 7.31 -7.14
C THR A 90 -9.36 8.69 -6.72
N GLU A 91 -9.26 9.04 -5.43
CA GLU A 91 -9.71 10.33 -4.91
C GLU A 91 -8.96 11.49 -5.59
N LEU A 92 -7.62 11.43 -5.64
CA LEU A 92 -6.83 12.49 -6.24
C LEU A 92 -6.99 12.54 -7.77
N SER A 93 -7.08 11.38 -8.45
CA SER A 93 -7.33 11.35 -9.90
C SER A 93 -8.68 11.96 -10.29
N GLN A 94 -9.75 11.63 -9.54
CA GLN A 94 -11.10 12.07 -9.87
C GLN A 94 -11.37 13.50 -9.42
N HIS A 95 -10.91 13.87 -8.22
CA HIS A 95 -11.32 15.10 -7.54
C HIS A 95 -10.18 16.10 -7.33
N GLY A 96 -8.92 15.70 -7.50
CA GLY A 96 -7.75 16.55 -7.20
C GLY A 96 -7.58 16.85 -5.71
N ARG A 97 -8.32 16.16 -4.84
CA ARG A 97 -8.32 16.30 -3.38
C ARG A 97 -9.00 15.11 -2.74
N TRP A 98 -8.76 14.89 -1.46
CA TRP A 98 -9.58 14.00 -0.65
C TRP A 98 -10.97 14.58 -0.43
N THR A 99 -12.00 13.79 -0.74
CA THR A 99 -13.41 14.14 -0.44
C THR A 99 -13.90 13.54 0.87
N VAL A 100 -13.21 12.50 1.36
CA VAL A 100 -13.44 11.87 2.66
C VAL A 100 -12.52 12.50 3.70
N SER A 101 -13.09 12.98 4.81
CA SER A 101 -12.29 13.56 5.90
C SER A 101 -11.52 12.50 6.70
N PRO A 102 -10.41 12.86 7.37
CA PRO A 102 -9.69 11.93 8.26
C PRO A 102 -10.58 11.32 9.35
N TYR A 103 -11.50 12.10 9.95
CA TYR A 103 -12.46 11.57 10.93
C TYR A 103 -13.37 10.49 10.33
N THR A 104 -13.91 10.76 9.13
CA THR A 104 -14.80 9.83 8.44
C THR A 104 -14.04 8.55 8.07
N TYR A 105 -12.81 8.69 7.59
CA TYR A 105 -11.99 7.55 7.20
C TYR A 105 -11.56 6.72 8.41
N ALA A 106 -11.09 7.34 9.50
CA ALA A 106 -10.74 6.65 10.74
C ALA A 106 -11.94 5.89 11.34
N ALA A 107 -13.10 6.52 11.41
CA ALA A 107 -14.32 5.86 11.89
C ALA A 107 -14.72 4.67 11.00
N ALA A 108 -14.57 4.81 9.68
CA ALA A 108 -14.83 3.70 8.76
C ALA A 108 -13.81 2.56 8.94
N ALA A 109 -12.52 2.87 9.06
CA ALA A 109 -11.47 1.88 9.31
C ALA A 109 -11.69 1.14 10.63
N ARG A 110 -12.05 1.85 11.72
CA ARG A 110 -12.43 1.25 13.01
C ARG A 110 -13.60 0.29 12.86
N ARG A 111 -14.67 0.72 12.19
CA ARG A 111 -15.81 -0.15 11.88
C ARG A 111 -15.38 -1.40 11.13
N TYR A 112 -14.52 -1.26 10.12
CA TYR A 112 -14.03 -2.39 9.34
C TYR A 112 -13.18 -3.34 10.21
N TYR A 113 -12.33 -2.80 11.06
CA TYR A 113 -11.50 -3.58 11.98
C TYR A 113 -12.35 -4.44 12.91
N ASP A 114 -13.37 -3.84 13.53
CA ASP A 114 -14.21 -4.51 14.51
C ASP A 114 -15.21 -5.49 13.87
N GLU A 115 -15.86 -5.12 12.76
CA GLU A 115 -16.92 -5.94 12.15
C GLU A 115 -16.39 -7.01 11.18
N ILE A 116 -15.33 -6.71 10.42
CA ILE A 116 -14.75 -7.64 9.43
C ILE A 116 -13.77 -8.60 10.11
N GLY A 117 -12.96 -8.09 11.04
CA GLY A 117 -11.86 -8.83 11.67
C GLY A 117 -10.68 -9.11 10.73
N LEU A 118 -9.58 -9.63 11.28
CA LEU A 118 -8.36 -10.02 10.56
C LEU A 118 -7.75 -8.94 9.66
N MET A 119 -7.99 -7.66 9.97
CA MET A 119 -7.30 -6.58 9.25
C MET A 119 -5.86 -6.50 9.75
N ASP A 120 -4.93 -6.65 8.81
CA ASP A 120 -3.49 -6.72 9.06
C ASP A 120 -2.85 -5.33 9.01
N MET A 121 -3.30 -4.49 8.08
CA MET A 121 -2.84 -3.10 7.94
C MET A 121 -3.88 -2.22 7.24
N CYS A 122 -3.85 -0.93 7.52
CA CYS A 122 -4.64 0.08 6.81
C CYS A 122 -3.76 1.19 6.26
N ALA A 123 -3.80 1.38 4.93
CA ALA A 123 -3.13 2.51 4.30
C ALA A 123 -3.75 3.83 4.77
N ILE A 124 -2.91 4.84 4.98
CA ILE A 124 -3.33 6.21 5.29
C ILE A 124 -3.90 6.93 4.07
N GLN A 125 -4.46 8.13 4.27
CA GLN A 125 -4.88 9.00 3.18
C GLN A 125 -3.68 9.77 2.60
N ASP A 126 -2.79 9.06 1.91
CA ASP A 126 -1.55 9.59 1.31
C ASP A 126 -1.81 10.43 0.04
N TRP A 127 -0.75 11.09 -0.45
CA TRP A 127 -0.82 11.98 -1.62
C TRP A 127 0.26 11.59 -2.63
N MET A 128 -0.15 10.91 -3.69
CA MET A 128 0.79 10.38 -4.70
C MET A 128 1.35 11.48 -5.61
N CYS A 129 2.57 11.27 -6.10
CA CYS A 129 3.42 12.24 -6.79
C CYS A 129 3.57 11.96 -8.30
N GLU A 130 2.71 11.15 -8.92
CA GLU A 130 2.69 11.02 -10.38
C GLU A 130 2.36 12.36 -11.05
N ASP A 131 2.92 12.60 -12.25
CA ASP A 131 2.81 13.90 -12.93
C ASP A 131 1.35 14.29 -13.18
N GLU A 132 0.52 13.31 -13.55
CA GLU A 132 -0.91 13.53 -13.75
C GLU A 132 -1.64 13.93 -12.46
N ILE A 133 -1.20 13.44 -11.30
CA ILE A 133 -1.80 13.76 -10.00
C ILE A 133 -1.33 15.14 -9.52
N LEU A 134 -0.05 15.46 -9.67
CA LEU A 134 0.49 16.79 -9.36
C LEU A 134 -0.20 17.86 -10.23
N ALA A 135 -0.37 17.59 -11.53
CA ALA A 135 -1.11 18.48 -12.42
C ALA A 135 -2.60 18.63 -12.02
N LYS A 136 -3.22 17.55 -11.54
CA LYS A 136 -4.63 17.54 -11.12
C LYS A 136 -4.88 18.29 -9.81
N THR A 137 -3.95 18.20 -8.86
CA THR A 137 -4.02 18.83 -7.54
C THR A 137 -3.52 20.28 -7.56
N GLY A 138 -2.60 20.61 -8.48
CA GLY A 138 -1.90 21.89 -8.53
C GLY A 138 -0.86 22.06 -7.44
N LEU A 139 -0.45 20.97 -6.77
CA LEU A 139 0.49 20.97 -5.65
C LEU A 139 1.87 20.43 -6.06
N THR A 140 2.89 20.76 -5.27
CA THR A 140 4.25 20.23 -5.46
C THR A 140 4.44 18.87 -4.80
N ILE A 141 5.53 18.17 -5.12
CA ILE A 141 5.95 16.95 -4.41
C ILE A 141 6.11 17.23 -2.91
N ALA A 142 6.70 18.37 -2.54
CA ALA A 142 6.88 18.74 -1.13
C ALA A 142 5.53 18.90 -0.42
N ASP A 143 4.56 19.57 -1.04
CA ASP A 143 3.19 19.69 -0.51
C ASP A 143 2.54 18.31 -0.29
N HIS A 144 2.72 17.39 -1.22
CA HIS A 144 2.21 16.03 -1.11
C HIS A 144 2.88 15.23 0.00
N GLN A 145 4.19 15.37 0.18
CA GLN A 145 4.91 14.72 1.28
C GLN A 145 4.43 15.22 2.64
N ILE A 146 4.33 16.54 2.81
CA ILE A 146 3.80 17.18 4.01
C ILE A 146 2.40 16.66 4.34
N LYS A 147 1.50 16.65 3.33
CA LYS A 147 0.12 16.18 3.52
C LYS A 147 0.05 14.68 3.81
N THR A 148 0.95 13.89 3.27
CA THR A 148 1.06 12.46 3.57
C THR A 148 1.51 12.22 5.00
N VAL A 149 2.57 12.91 5.47
CA VAL A 149 3.03 12.82 6.86
C VAL A 149 1.95 13.31 7.82
N ALA A 150 1.31 14.44 7.52
CA ALA A 150 0.19 14.94 8.30
C ALA A 150 -0.94 13.90 8.37
N SER A 151 -1.29 13.26 7.26
CA SER A 151 -2.30 12.19 7.20
C SER A 151 -2.02 11.07 8.20
N PHE A 152 -0.79 10.57 8.26
CA PHE A 152 -0.39 9.57 9.25
C PHE A 152 -0.60 10.07 10.69
N LEU A 153 -0.10 11.26 11.03
CA LEU A 153 -0.25 11.84 12.37
C LEU A 153 -1.73 12.05 12.77
N ASN A 154 -2.55 12.51 11.82
CA ASN A 154 -3.99 12.67 12.02
C ASN A 154 -4.64 11.35 12.38
N LEU A 155 -4.36 10.30 11.61
CA LEU A 155 -4.98 8.99 11.79
C LEU A 155 -4.50 8.30 13.07
N MET A 156 -3.22 8.39 13.38
CA MET A 156 -2.67 7.94 14.67
C MET A 156 -3.29 8.67 15.86
N THR A 157 -3.56 9.97 15.74
CA THR A 157 -4.20 10.74 16.81
C THR A 157 -5.68 10.41 16.97
N LEU A 158 -6.36 10.09 15.88
CA LEU A 158 -7.77 9.71 15.90
C LEU A 158 -7.97 8.31 16.48
N ASP A 159 -7.09 7.38 16.16
CA ASP A 159 -7.17 5.99 16.60
C ASP A 159 -5.80 5.29 16.45
N ALA A 160 -5.00 5.30 17.51
CA ALA A 160 -3.67 4.68 17.52
C ALA A 160 -3.70 3.14 17.61
N ASP A 161 -4.86 2.56 17.91
CA ASP A 161 -5.03 1.10 18.03
C ASP A 161 -5.29 0.44 16.67
N LEU A 162 -5.48 1.22 15.60
CA LEU A 162 -5.56 0.71 14.24
C LEU A 162 -4.16 0.50 13.65
N PRO A 163 -3.98 -0.52 12.78
CA PRO A 163 -2.69 -0.82 12.18
C PRO A 163 -2.39 0.12 10.99
N TRP A 164 -2.32 1.42 11.26
CA TRP A 164 -2.03 2.44 10.25
C TRP A 164 -0.64 2.23 9.67
N MET A 165 -0.55 2.11 8.35
CA MET A 165 0.70 1.99 7.63
C MET A 165 1.14 3.37 7.11
N PRO A 166 2.24 3.95 7.61
CA PRO A 166 2.77 5.19 7.06
C PRO A 166 3.21 4.97 5.60
N VAL A 167 3.17 6.04 4.81
CA VAL A 167 3.55 6.00 3.39
C VAL A 167 4.60 7.06 3.10
N ILE A 168 5.68 6.67 2.41
CA ILE A 168 6.66 7.60 1.85
C ILE A 168 6.33 7.88 0.38
N GLN A 169 6.49 9.14 -0.02
CA GLN A 169 6.13 9.62 -1.36
C GLN A 169 7.32 10.31 -2.03
N GLY A 170 7.46 10.15 -3.35
CA GLY A 170 8.54 10.76 -4.11
C GLY A 170 8.58 10.33 -5.58
N ARG A 171 9.50 10.93 -6.35
CA ARG A 171 9.75 10.56 -7.76
C ARG A 171 11.19 10.16 -8.01
N THR A 172 12.11 10.82 -7.33
CA THR A 172 13.55 10.53 -7.32
C THR A 172 13.95 9.97 -5.95
N LEU A 173 15.13 9.35 -5.84
CA LEU A 173 15.66 8.91 -4.55
C LEU A 173 15.71 10.05 -3.52
N ASP A 174 16.15 11.24 -3.93
CA ASP A 174 16.22 12.41 -3.05
C ASP A 174 14.84 12.84 -2.54
N ASP A 175 13.78 12.69 -3.34
CA ASP A 175 12.41 12.92 -2.85
C ASP A 175 12.06 11.96 -1.72
N TYR A 176 12.30 10.65 -1.90
CA TYR A 176 11.98 9.67 -0.86
C TYR A 176 12.79 9.91 0.41
N LEU A 177 14.08 10.22 0.30
CA LEU A 177 14.92 10.56 1.45
C LEU A 177 14.40 11.81 2.19
N ARG A 178 13.96 12.85 1.46
CA ARG A 178 13.30 14.02 2.07
C ARG A 178 12.01 13.65 2.79
N CYS A 179 11.20 12.75 2.23
CA CYS A 179 9.97 12.30 2.88
C CYS A 179 10.26 11.54 4.18
N ILE A 180 11.30 10.68 4.19
CA ILE A 180 11.79 10.01 5.39
C ILE A 180 12.26 11.03 6.44
N ASP A 181 13.03 12.05 6.03
CA ASP A 181 13.45 13.12 6.92
C ASP A 181 12.26 13.91 7.51
N LEU A 182 11.16 14.07 6.77
CA LEU A 182 9.94 14.71 7.29
C LEU A 182 9.28 13.87 8.39
N TYR A 183 9.25 12.54 8.27
CA TYR A 183 8.80 11.67 9.36
C TYR A 183 9.72 11.76 10.59
N ASP A 184 11.05 11.74 10.40
CA ASP A 184 12.03 11.91 11.49
C ASP A 184 11.84 13.24 12.24
N GLN A 185 11.59 14.33 11.51
CA GLN A 185 11.36 15.66 12.08
C GLN A 185 10.12 15.75 12.98
N VAL A 186 9.10 14.94 12.71
CA VAL A 186 7.89 14.85 13.55
C VAL A 186 7.97 13.73 14.58
N GLY A 187 9.15 13.12 14.75
CA GLY A 187 9.42 12.10 15.77
C GLY A 187 8.99 10.68 15.39
N VAL A 188 8.76 10.39 14.10
CA VAL A 188 8.38 9.07 13.60
C VAL A 188 9.61 8.38 13.00
N ASP A 189 10.14 7.37 13.70
CA ASP A 189 11.18 6.49 13.18
C ASP A 189 10.57 5.35 12.35
N LEU A 190 10.57 5.54 11.03
CA LEU A 190 10.04 4.56 10.06
C LEU A 190 10.71 3.18 10.09
N THR A 191 11.87 3.04 10.74
CA THR A 191 12.53 1.73 10.91
C THR A 191 11.93 0.90 12.04
N LEU A 192 11.15 1.53 12.93
CA LEU A 192 10.42 0.86 14.01
C LEU A 192 8.99 0.48 13.59
N GLU A 193 8.51 1.04 12.49
CA GLU A 193 7.19 0.76 11.96
C GLU A 193 7.12 -0.67 11.40
N PRO A 194 6.01 -1.41 11.62
CA PRO A 194 5.88 -2.80 11.16
C PRO A 194 6.09 -2.95 9.65
N VAL A 195 5.59 -1.97 8.90
CA VAL A 195 5.69 -1.85 7.45
C VAL A 195 5.44 -0.39 7.04
N VAL A 196 6.07 0.04 5.95
CA VAL A 196 5.96 1.38 5.37
C VAL A 196 5.61 1.25 3.89
N GLY A 197 4.51 1.88 3.48
CA GLY A 197 4.13 1.92 2.07
C GLY A 197 5.07 2.80 1.26
N ILE A 198 5.48 2.33 0.08
CA ILE A 198 6.18 3.15 -0.91
C ILE A 198 5.20 3.58 -2.00
N GLY A 199 4.73 4.82 -1.91
CA GLY A 199 3.82 5.41 -2.90
C GLY A 199 4.52 5.81 -4.18
N SER A 200 3.77 6.08 -5.25
CA SER A 200 4.27 6.60 -6.55
C SER A 200 5.31 5.75 -7.31
N VAL A 201 5.78 4.64 -6.74
CA VAL A 201 6.79 3.77 -7.38
C VAL A 201 6.20 2.82 -8.42
N CYS A 202 4.88 2.56 -8.38
CA CYS A 202 4.22 1.62 -9.31
C CYS A 202 4.43 2.01 -10.80
N ARG A 203 4.50 3.30 -11.12
CA ARG A 203 4.81 3.77 -12.48
C ARG A 203 6.30 3.65 -12.84
N LEU A 204 7.17 3.59 -11.84
CA LEU A 204 8.62 3.49 -11.98
C LEU A 204 9.12 2.04 -11.89
N GLN A 205 8.29 1.08 -11.47
CA GLN A 205 8.70 -0.30 -11.12
C GLN A 205 9.45 -1.11 -12.20
N GLN A 206 9.53 -0.62 -13.44
CA GLN A 206 10.29 -1.25 -14.53
C GLN A 206 11.65 -0.58 -14.80
N THR A 207 12.00 0.47 -14.06
CA THR A 207 13.25 1.22 -14.24
C THR A 207 14.32 0.75 -13.25
N ASP A 208 15.59 0.96 -13.61
CA ASP A 208 16.71 0.76 -12.68
C ASP A 208 16.69 1.80 -11.56
N GLU A 209 16.07 2.95 -11.78
CA GLU A 209 15.86 3.97 -10.76
C GLU A 209 14.94 3.47 -9.64
N ALA A 210 13.82 2.84 -9.96
CA ALA A 210 12.94 2.26 -8.93
C ALA A 210 13.64 1.17 -8.13
N ALA A 211 14.43 0.31 -8.78
CA ALA A 211 15.22 -0.70 -8.09
C ALA A 211 16.22 -0.06 -7.12
N ARG A 212 16.96 0.98 -7.54
CA ARG A 212 17.89 1.71 -6.67
C ARG A 212 17.20 2.41 -5.51
N ILE A 213 16.02 3.00 -5.74
CA ILE A 213 15.22 3.63 -4.69
C ILE A 213 14.84 2.61 -3.63
N ILE A 214 14.26 1.48 -4.05
CA ILE A 214 13.82 0.42 -3.15
C ILE A 214 15.01 -0.20 -2.41
N GLU A 215 16.11 -0.51 -3.12
CA GLU A 215 17.34 -1.04 -2.53
C GLU A 215 17.91 -0.10 -1.46
N THR A 216 17.98 1.20 -1.76
CA THR A 216 18.53 2.19 -0.84
C THR A 216 17.70 2.27 0.44
N ILE A 217 16.37 2.38 0.29
CA ILE A 217 15.46 2.52 1.44
C ILE A 217 15.39 1.23 2.24
N TRP A 218 15.37 0.08 1.58
CA TRP A 218 15.45 -1.22 2.22
C TRP A 218 16.76 -1.39 2.99
N GLY A 219 17.89 -0.93 2.44
CA GLY A 219 19.20 -0.91 3.10
C GLY A 219 19.26 -0.02 4.35
N MET A 220 18.32 0.91 4.51
CA MET A 220 18.15 1.69 5.75
C MET A 220 17.43 0.91 6.86
N GLY A 221 16.99 -0.33 6.59
CA GLY A 221 16.23 -1.15 7.54
C GLY A 221 14.73 -0.81 7.57
N ILE A 222 14.18 -0.19 6.53
CA ILE A 222 12.75 0.10 6.41
C ILE A 222 12.05 -1.07 5.71
N ARG A 223 10.99 -1.60 6.32
CA ARG A 223 10.19 -2.70 5.75
C ARG A 223 9.16 -2.16 4.76
N LEU A 224 9.38 -2.40 3.47
CA LEU A 224 8.57 -1.78 2.43
C LEU A 224 7.33 -2.59 2.01
N HIS A 225 6.19 -1.91 1.87
CA HIS A 225 5.02 -2.39 1.14
C HIS A 225 4.95 -1.73 -0.24
N GLY A 226 4.99 -2.53 -1.31
CA GLY A 226 4.85 -2.06 -2.68
C GLY A 226 3.40 -2.02 -3.15
N PHE A 227 2.83 -0.82 -3.31
CA PHE A 227 1.46 -0.66 -3.80
C PHE A 227 1.31 -0.98 -5.29
N GLY A 228 0.31 -1.80 -5.63
CA GLY A 228 -0.13 -2.04 -7.01
C GLY A 228 0.94 -2.61 -7.93
N PHE A 229 1.90 -3.35 -7.38
CA PHE A 229 3.01 -3.91 -8.13
C PHE A 229 2.53 -4.95 -9.16
N LYS A 230 3.20 -4.99 -10.31
CA LYS A 230 2.95 -5.94 -11.39
C LYS A 230 4.04 -7.00 -11.44
N LYS A 231 3.73 -8.13 -12.07
CA LYS A 231 4.64 -9.28 -12.24
C LYS A 231 6.06 -8.90 -12.65
N THR A 232 6.23 -7.97 -13.60
CA THR A 232 7.55 -7.57 -14.10
C THR A 232 8.34 -6.76 -13.08
N GLY A 233 7.70 -5.84 -12.36
CA GLY A 233 8.35 -5.06 -11.30
C GLY A 233 8.74 -5.95 -10.12
N LEU A 234 7.83 -6.82 -9.66
CA LEU A 234 8.08 -7.72 -8.52
C LEU A 234 9.29 -8.62 -8.75
N ARG A 235 9.48 -9.18 -9.95
CA ARG A 235 10.65 -10.02 -10.22
C ARG A 235 11.99 -9.31 -9.98
N ARG A 236 12.04 -7.98 -10.08
CA ARG A 236 13.27 -7.21 -9.85
C ARG A 236 13.53 -6.95 -8.37
N VAL A 237 12.46 -6.66 -7.61
CA VAL A 237 12.59 -6.07 -6.25
C VAL A 237 11.80 -6.81 -5.18
N ALA A 238 11.13 -7.93 -5.47
CA ALA A 238 10.36 -8.70 -4.49
C ALA A 238 11.21 -9.05 -3.28
N HIS A 239 12.49 -9.39 -3.50
CA HIS A 239 13.46 -9.69 -2.44
C HIS A 239 13.83 -8.49 -1.53
N GLN A 240 13.35 -7.28 -1.84
CA GLN A 240 13.54 -6.05 -1.05
C GLN A 240 12.22 -5.52 -0.48
N LEU A 241 11.09 -6.13 -0.82
CA LEU A 241 9.77 -5.77 -0.30
C LEU A 241 9.36 -6.76 0.80
N TYR A 242 8.86 -6.25 1.92
CA TYR A 242 8.23 -7.06 2.96
C TYR A 242 6.86 -7.56 2.48
N SER A 243 6.09 -6.67 1.83
CA SER A 243 4.83 -7.03 1.22
C SER A 243 4.56 -6.25 -0.06
N SER A 244 3.56 -6.69 -0.81
CA SER A 244 3.03 -5.96 -1.97
C SER A 244 1.58 -6.32 -2.21
N ASP A 245 0.87 -5.52 -2.99
CA ASP A 245 -0.46 -5.86 -3.47
C ASP A 245 -0.56 -5.80 -4.99
N SER A 246 -1.52 -6.54 -5.55
CA SER A 246 -1.84 -6.44 -6.97
C SER A 246 -3.28 -6.78 -7.30
N MET A 247 -3.94 -5.90 -8.05
CA MET A 247 -5.23 -6.16 -8.72
C MET A 247 -5.05 -6.43 -10.23
N ALA A 248 -3.82 -6.61 -10.71
CA ALA A 248 -3.54 -6.76 -12.14
C ALA A 248 -4.21 -7.98 -12.78
N TRP A 249 -4.54 -9.01 -11.99
CA TRP A 249 -5.27 -10.20 -12.43
C TRP A 249 -6.62 -9.85 -13.05
N SER A 250 -7.38 -8.90 -12.47
CA SER A 250 -8.75 -8.57 -12.89
C SER A 250 -8.75 -7.91 -14.26
N TYR A 251 -7.83 -6.96 -14.46
CA TYR A 251 -7.62 -6.33 -15.77
C TYR A 251 -7.14 -7.36 -16.81
N ASN A 252 -6.20 -8.23 -16.45
CA ASN A 252 -5.72 -9.29 -17.35
C ASN A 252 -6.85 -10.24 -17.77
N ALA A 253 -7.69 -10.63 -16.81
CA ALA A 253 -8.80 -11.55 -16.99
C ALA A 253 -9.96 -10.96 -17.79
N THR A 254 -10.15 -9.64 -17.74
CA THR A 254 -11.21 -8.92 -18.47
C THR A 254 -10.91 -8.81 -19.96
N ASN A 255 -9.63 -8.82 -20.34
CA ASN A 255 -9.18 -8.68 -21.73
C ASN A 255 -8.77 -10.04 -22.36
N ARG A 256 -9.27 -11.15 -21.82
CA ARG A 256 -8.94 -12.51 -22.28
C ARG A 256 -10.18 -13.39 -22.32
N ALA A 257 -10.11 -14.43 -23.15
CA ALA A 257 -11.08 -15.51 -23.11
C ALA A 257 -11.14 -16.13 -21.70
N PRO A 258 -12.31 -16.58 -21.24
CA PRO A 258 -12.42 -17.23 -19.95
C PRO A 258 -11.60 -18.52 -19.92
N MET A 259 -11.21 -18.96 -18.71
CA MET A 259 -10.57 -20.27 -18.56
C MET A 259 -11.48 -21.38 -19.09
N PRO A 260 -10.93 -22.51 -19.58
CA PRO A 260 -11.74 -23.60 -20.14
C PRO A 260 -12.92 -24.03 -19.26
N GLU A 261 -12.73 -24.13 -17.94
CA GLU A 261 -13.74 -24.51 -16.96
C GLU A 261 -14.79 -23.41 -16.65
N CYS A 262 -14.54 -22.21 -17.15
CA CYS A 262 -15.38 -21.03 -17.02
C CYS A 262 -16.16 -20.69 -18.31
N VAL A 263 -15.87 -21.38 -19.42
CA VAL A 263 -16.61 -21.22 -20.67
C VAL A 263 -18.10 -21.51 -20.43
N GLY A 264 -18.97 -20.62 -20.92
CA GLY A 264 -20.42 -20.71 -20.73
C GLY A 264 -20.93 -20.25 -19.36
N LYS A 265 -20.06 -19.93 -18.39
CA LYS A 265 -20.46 -19.42 -17.06
C LYS A 265 -20.40 -17.90 -16.97
N HIS A 266 -19.41 -17.28 -17.61
CA HIS A 266 -19.28 -15.82 -17.71
C HIS A 266 -18.38 -15.42 -18.88
N VAL A 267 -18.57 -14.20 -19.41
CA VAL A 267 -17.89 -13.70 -20.61
C VAL A 267 -16.37 -13.60 -20.42
N HIS A 268 -15.92 -13.17 -19.24
CA HIS A 268 -14.52 -13.02 -18.90
C HIS A 268 -14.29 -13.31 -17.42
N CYS A 269 -13.05 -13.60 -17.03
CA CYS A 269 -12.70 -14.01 -15.67
C CYS A 269 -12.43 -12.84 -14.69
N GLY A 270 -12.81 -11.61 -15.06
CA GLY A 270 -12.51 -10.39 -14.29
C GLY A 270 -13.12 -10.36 -12.89
N ASN A 271 -14.08 -11.23 -12.61
CA ASN A 271 -14.73 -11.42 -11.30
C ASN A 271 -14.58 -12.86 -10.79
N CYS A 272 -13.65 -13.65 -11.33
CA CYS A 272 -13.55 -15.08 -11.08
C CYS A 272 -12.48 -15.37 -10.01
N PRO A 273 -12.87 -15.87 -8.82
CA PRO A 273 -11.93 -16.26 -7.76
C PRO A 273 -10.91 -17.30 -8.21
N LYS A 274 -11.36 -18.33 -8.94
CA LYS A 274 -10.47 -19.39 -9.46
C LYS A 274 -9.36 -18.81 -10.33
N TYR A 275 -9.70 -17.84 -11.19
CA TYR A 275 -8.73 -17.16 -12.02
C TYR A 275 -7.76 -16.34 -11.16
N ALA A 276 -8.28 -15.58 -10.19
CA ALA A 276 -7.47 -14.72 -9.33
C ALA A 276 -6.45 -15.54 -8.52
N ILE A 277 -6.87 -16.68 -7.96
CA ILE A 277 -6.01 -17.63 -7.23
C ILE A 277 -4.96 -18.23 -8.18
N ALA A 278 -5.36 -18.74 -9.34
CA ALA A 278 -4.44 -19.30 -10.32
C ALA A 278 -3.40 -18.26 -10.79
N TRP A 279 -3.84 -17.02 -11.03
CA TRP A 279 -2.96 -15.92 -11.39
C TRP A 279 -1.96 -15.59 -10.28
N ARG A 280 -2.41 -15.54 -9.02
CA ARG A 280 -1.55 -15.29 -7.86
C ARG A 280 -0.48 -16.38 -7.73
N ASN A 281 -0.87 -17.65 -7.81
CA ASN A 281 0.09 -18.75 -7.70
C ASN A 281 1.12 -18.72 -8.84
N ALA A 282 0.69 -18.38 -10.07
CA ALA A 282 1.59 -18.20 -11.20
C ALA A 282 2.47 -16.94 -11.12
N LEU A 283 2.06 -15.93 -10.34
CA LEU A 283 2.89 -14.78 -9.99
C LEU A 283 3.98 -15.20 -9.00
N LEU A 284 3.59 -15.79 -7.87
CA LEU A 284 4.50 -16.19 -6.79
C LEU A 284 5.55 -17.21 -7.27
N ASN A 285 5.13 -18.24 -8.01
CA ASN A 285 6.05 -19.23 -8.60
C ASN A 285 7.03 -18.65 -9.63
N SER A 286 6.88 -17.37 -10.00
CA SER A 286 7.76 -16.69 -10.93
C SER A 286 8.71 -15.69 -10.27
N LEU A 287 8.60 -15.51 -8.95
CA LEU A 287 9.52 -14.70 -8.16
C LEU A 287 10.70 -15.57 -7.70
N PRO A 288 11.93 -15.03 -7.69
CA PRO A 288 13.10 -15.75 -7.17
C PRO A 288 12.96 -15.96 -5.65
N ASP A 289 13.23 -17.19 -5.17
CA ASP A 289 13.24 -17.68 -3.77
C ASP A 289 12.51 -16.78 -2.76
N ASP A 290 11.19 -16.74 -2.88
CA ASP A 290 10.28 -16.00 -2.01
C ASP A 290 9.55 -17.00 -1.07
N PRO A 291 10.06 -17.28 0.14
CA PRO A 291 9.27 -17.96 1.14
C PRO A 291 8.10 -17.03 1.52
N GLN A 292 6.91 -17.40 1.08
CA GLN A 292 5.67 -16.78 1.56
C GLN A 292 5.26 -17.51 2.84
N LEU A 293 4.70 -16.78 3.81
CA LEU A 293 4.03 -17.38 4.96
C LEU A 293 2.90 -18.27 4.43
N LEU A 294 3.13 -19.58 4.41
CA LEU A 294 2.08 -20.55 4.62
C LEU A 294 1.87 -20.56 6.13
N LEU A 295 0.98 -19.71 6.66
CA LEU A 295 0.49 -19.91 8.02
C LEU A 295 -0.37 -21.19 8.00
N ALA A 296 0.30 -22.34 8.09
CA ALA A 296 -0.30 -23.58 8.51
C ALA A 296 -0.08 -23.71 10.02
N ALA A 297 -1.18 -23.69 10.77
CA ALA A 297 -1.32 -24.56 11.93
C ALA A 297 -2.41 -25.57 11.59
#